data_AF-A0A0F9DQZ3-F1
#
_entry.id   AF-A0A0F9DQZ3-F1
#
_cell.length_a   1.000
_cell.length_b   1.000
_cell.length_c   1.000
_cell.angle_alpha   90.00
_cell.angle_beta   90.00
_cell.angle_gamma   90.00
#
_symmetry.space_group_name_H-M   'P 1'
#
loop_
_entity.id
_entity.type
_entity.pdbx_description
1 polymer ?
#
loop_
_entity_poly.entity_id
_entity_poly.type
_entity_poly.pdbx_seq_one_letter_code
_entity_poly.pdbx_strand_id
1 'polypeptide(L)'
;MRLPEGQPQEGHIPCEPCGALLSVNMAPVSIDFPGEGRRLVSPKFDAPLICGECRRDPIKLKNTRKKMFEYVGEPRKQEGFDG
;
A
#
# COMPACT_ATOMS: atom_id res chain seq x y z
N MET A 1 -31.00 11.93 -5.26
CA MET A 1 -30.69 11.43 -3.89
C MET A 1 -29.23 11.74 -3.61
N ARG A 2 -28.93 12.58 -2.62
CA ARG A 2 -27.54 12.96 -2.25
C ARG A 2 -26.91 11.81 -1.47
N LEU A 3 -25.76 11.29 -1.90
CA LEU A 3 -24.98 10.37 -1.06
C LEU A 3 -24.55 11.10 0.22
N PRO A 4 -24.61 10.46 1.40
CA PRO A 4 -24.07 11.05 2.62
C PRO A 4 -22.57 11.27 2.45
N GLU A 5 -22.10 12.46 2.82
CA GLU A 5 -20.68 12.80 2.91
C GLU A 5 -19.99 11.74 3.77
N GLY A 6 -19.09 11.00 3.13
CA GLY A 6 -18.61 9.71 3.62
C GLY A 6 -17.94 9.83 4.98
N GLN A 7 -18.46 9.08 5.95
CA GLN A 7 -17.70 8.72 7.14
C GLN A 7 -16.31 8.21 6.72
N PRO A 8 -15.23 8.59 7.42
CA PRO A 8 -13.92 8.02 7.16
C PRO A 8 -14.02 6.51 7.32
N GLN A 9 -13.89 5.79 6.20
CA GLN A 9 -13.83 4.33 6.23
C GLN A 9 -12.43 3.96 6.72
N GLU A 10 -12.23 4.00 8.03
CA GLU A 10 -10.97 3.61 8.65
C GLU A 10 -10.87 2.09 8.73
N GLY A 11 -9.83 1.55 8.11
CA GLY A 11 -9.39 0.17 8.25
C GLY A 11 -8.26 0.06 9.26
N HIS A 12 -8.09 -1.13 9.82
CA HIS A 12 -6.96 -1.44 10.69
C HIS A 12 -6.11 -2.52 10.02
N ILE A 13 -4.83 -2.22 9.78
CA ILE A 13 -3.86 -3.16 9.21
C ILE A 13 -2.69 -3.32 10.18
N PRO A 14 -2.25 -4.54 10.49
CA PRO A 14 -1.11 -4.74 11.38
C PRO A 14 0.19 -4.25 10.73
N CYS A 15 1.02 -3.57 11.52
CA CYS A 15 2.40 -3.28 11.22
C CYS A 15 3.18 -4.60 11.11
N GLU A 16 3.92 -4.81 10.03
CA GLU A 16 4.68 -6.04 9.80
C GLU A 16 5.70 -6.36 10.92
N PRO A 17 6.58 -5.43 11.32
CA PRO A 17 7.62 -5.74 12.31
C PRO A 17 7.15 -5.84 13.78
N CYS A 18 6.04 -5.21 14.17
CA CYS A 18 5.62 -5.17 15.57
C CYS A 18 4.17 -5.57 15.85
N GLY A 19 3.36 -5.80 14.81
CA GLY A 19 1.94 -6.17 14.94
C GLY A 19 1.01 -5.04 15.39
N ALA A 20 1.53 -3.83 15.66
CA ALA A 20 0.70 -2.69 16.05
C ALA A 20 -0.34 -2.37 14.97
N LEU A 21 -1.60 -2.16 15.36
CA LEU A 21 -2.68 -1.83 14.43
C LEU A 21 -2.52 -0.40 13.91
N LEU A 22 -2.42 -0.27 12.59
CA LEU A 22 -2.34 1.00 11.88
C LEU A 22 -3.70 1.36 11.31
N SER A 23 -4.20 2.53 11.65
CA SER A 23 -5.38 3.11 11.02
C SER A 23 -5.03 3.57 9.61
N VAL A 24 -5.74 3.05 8.62
CA VAL A 24 -5.57 3.41 7.20
C VAL A 24 -6.90 3.89 6.64
N ASN A 25 -6.84 4.87 5.74
CA ASN A 25 -8.03 5.32 5.03
C ASN A 25 -8.36 4.31 3.92
N MET A 26 -9.53 3.68 4.02
CA MET A 26 -10.08 2.74 3.04
C MET A 26 -11.12 3.39 2.12
N ALA A 27 -11.26 4.72 2.15
CA ALA A 27 -12.15 5.43 1.24
C ALA A 27 -11.81 5.06 -0.22
N PRO A 28 -12.84 4.77 -1.05
CA PRO A 28 -12.63 4.40 -2.43
C PRO A 28 -11.97 5.56 -3.19
N VAL A 29 -10.98 5.22 -4.02
CA VAL A 29 -10.24 6.17 -4.84
C VAL A 29 -10.76 6.12 -6.27
N SER A 30 -10.85 7.29 -6.91
CA SER A 30 -11.20 7.37 -8.33
C SER A 30 -9.97 7.06 -9.18
N ILE A 31 -10.01 5.96 -9.93
CA ILE A 31 -8.95 5.57 -10.86
C ILE A 31 -9.49 5.69 -12.30
N ASP A 32 -8.66 6.22 -13.19
CA ASP A 32 -8.95 6.30 -14.61
C ASP A 32 -8.46 5.02 -15.30
N PHE A 33 -9.39 4.26 -15.89
CA PHE A 33 -9.08 3.07 -16.65
C PHE A 33 -9.10 3.41 -18.14
N PRO A 34 -7.99 3.20 -18.87
CA PRO A 34 -7.94 3.53 -20.30
C PRO A 34 -8.98 2.70 -21.07
N GLY A 35 -9.93 3.39 -21.72
CA GLY A 35 -11.02 2.78 -22.49
C GLY A 35 -12.32 2.50 -21.72
N GLU A 36 -12.31 2.49 -20.38
CA GLU A 36 -13.51 2.27 -19.54
C GLU A 36 -13.94 3.52 -18.76
N GLY A 37 -13.08 4.54 -18.69
CA GLY A 37 -13.34 5.78 -17.97
C GLY A 37 -13.04 5.68 -16.48
N ARG A 38 -13.54 6.65 -15.70
CA ARG A 38 -13.26 6.74 -14.27
C ARG A 38 -14.13 5.78 -13.47
N ARG A 39 -13.50 5.01 -12.58
CA ARG A 39 -14.19 4.13 -11.63
C ARG A 39 -13.69 4.37 -10.21
N LEU A 40 -14.62 4.31 -9.26
CA LEU A 40 -14.29 4.25 -7.84
C LEU A 40 -13.89 2.81 -7.50
N VAL A 41 -12.69 2.63 -6.98
CA VAL A 41 -12.20 1.33 -6.51
C VAL A 41 -11.75 1.44 -5.06
N SER A 42 -12.04 0.39 -4.30
CA SER A 42 -11.53 0.28 -2.94
C SER A 42 -10.00 0.12 -2.97
N PRO A 43 -9.25 0.85 -2.14
CA PRO A 43 -7.81 0.66 -2.03
C PRO A 43 -7.52 -0.77 -1.54
N LYS A 44 -6.62 -1.46 -2.24
CA LYS A 44 -6.08 -2.76 -1.84
C LYS A 44 -4.65 -2.57 -1.37
N PHE A 45 -4.32 -3.19 -0.24
CA PHE A 45 -2.98 -3.16 0.35
C PHE A 45 -2.35 -4.54 0.22
N ASP A 46 -1.70 -4.80 -0.91
CA ASP A 46 -1.02 -6.08 -1.15
C ASP A 46 0.36 -6.13 -0.50
N ALA A 47 0.97 -4.97 -0.19
CA ALA A 47 2.29 -4.89 0.43
C ALA A 47 2.23 -4.74 1.97
N PRO A 48 3.21 -5.30 2.71
CA PRO A 48 3.28 -5.15 4.16
C PRO A 48 3.52 -3.68 4.57
N LEU A 49 2.80 -3.19 5.58
CA LEU A 49 2.94 -1.82 6.10
C LEU A 49 3.88 -1.76 7.31
N ILE A 50 4.58 -0.63 7.47
CA ILE A 50 5.46 -0.36 8.61
C ILE A 50 5.01 0.91 9.36
N CYS A 51 4.92 0.82 10.69
CA CYS A 51 4.55 1.96 11.53
C CYS A 51 5.67 3.01 11.60
N GLY A 52 5.32 4.25 11.96
CA GLY A 52 6.28 5.35 12.06
C GLY A 52 7.41 5.11 13.06
N GLU A 53 7.17 4.35 14.13
CA GLU A 53 8.19 3.99 15.12
C GLU A 53 9.15 2.92 14.57
N CYS A 54 8.62 1.84 14.00
CA CYS A 54 9.45 0.78 13.41
C CYS A 54 10.24 1.26 12.19
N ARG A 55 9.74 2.28 11.48
CA ARG A 55 10.45 2.93 10.38
C ARG A 55 11.74 3.64 10.84
N ARG A 56 11.83 4.08 12.10
CA ARG A 56 13.03 4.73 12.65
C ARG A 56 14.14 3.74 13.00
N ASP A 57 13.80 2.47 13.16
CA ASP A 57 14.76 1.40 13.41
C ASP A 57 15.33 0.88 12.06
N PRO A 58 16.64 1.06 11.81
CA PRO A 58 17.25 0.70 10.53
C PRO A 58 17.22 -0.82 10.26
N ILE A 59 17.22 -1.65 11.31
CA ILE A 59 17.16 -3.11 11.18
C ILE A 59 15.75 -3.52 10.76
N LYS A 60 14.73 -3.01 11.45
CA LYS A 60 13.32 -3.30 11.11
C LYS A 60 12.97 -2.78 9.72
N LEU A 61 13.40 -1.57 9.38
CA LEU A 61 13.19 -0.99 8.05
C LEU A 61 13.82 -1.84 6.94
N LYS A 62 15.06 -2.32 7.13
CA LYS A 62 15.74 -3.18 6.14
C LYS A 62 15.01 -4.50 5.95
N ASN A 63 14.55 -5.12 7.04
CA ASN A 63 13.81 -6.39 7.00
C ASN A 63 12.45 -6.24 6.30
N THR A 64 11.67 -5.22 6.66
CA THR A 64 10.38 -4.97 6.01
C THR A 64 10.55 -4.60 4.54
N ARG A 65 11.58 -3.82 4.20
CA ARG A 65 11.88 -3.50 2.79
C ARG A 65 12.24 -4.74 1.98
N LYS A 66 12.98 -5.70 2.55
CA LYS A 66 13.26 -6.98 1.90
C LYS A 66 11.97 -7.75 1.63
N LYS A 67 11.05 -7.81 2.60
CA LYS A 67 9.72 -8.41 2.41
C LYS A 67 8.90 -7.69 1.35
N MET A 68 8.87 -6.36 1.34
CA MET A 68 8.19 -5.59 0.29
C MET A 68 8.69 -5.95 -1.11
N PHE A 69 9.99 -6.19 -1.28
CA PHE A 69 10.54 -6.65 -2.57
C PHE A 69 10.04 -8.03 -2.98
N GLU A 70 9.73 -8.93 -2.04
CA GLU A 70 9.13 -10.25 -2.36
C GLU A 70 7.70 -10.09 -2.93
N TYR A 71 6.95 -9.07 -2.49
CA TYR A 71 5.59 -8.79 -2.97
C TYR A 71 5.53 -8.12 -4.34
N VAL A 72 6.57 -7.37 -4.73
CA VAL A 72 6.63 -6.68 -6.02
C VAL A 72 6.91 -7.66 -7.17
N GLY A 73 7.14 -8.95 -6.87
CA GLY A 73 7.63 -9.95 -7.81
C GLY A 73 9.13 -9.79 -8.03
N GLU A 74 9.76 -10.82 -8.62
CA GLU A 74 11.19 -10.77 -8.97
C GLU A 74 11.49 -9.43 -9.65
N PRO A 75 12.57 -8.72 -9.26
CA PRO A 75 13.01 -7.57 -10.01
C PRO A 75 13.16 -8.06 -11.44
N ARG A 76 12.28 -7.62 -12.35
CA ARG A 76 12.53 -7.77 -13.78
C ARG A 76 13.92 -7.20 -13.95
N LYS A 77 14.90 -8.06 -14.22
CA LYS A 77 16.21 -7.63 -14.69
C LYS A 77 15.88 -6.63 -15.78
N GLN A 78 16.30 -5.37 -15.63
CA GLN A 78 16.35 -4.47 -16.76
C GLN A 78 17.38 -5.07 -17.72
N GLU A 79 16.97 -6.07 -18.50
CA GLU A 79 17.67 -6.46 -19.70
C GLU A 79 17.46 -5.30 -20.68
N GLY A 80 18.52 -4.53 -20.94
CA GLY A 80 18.52 -3.56 -22.04
C GLY A 80 18.72 -2.09 -21.66
N PHE A 81 19.48 -1.77 -20.62
CA PHE A 81 20.20 -0.48 -20.60
C PHE A 81 21.70 -0.75 -20.78
N ASP A 82 22.04 -1.27 -21.96
CA ASP A 82 23.39 -1.15 -22.50
C ASP A 82 23.48 0.26 -23.11
N GLY A 83 24.48 1.02 -22.66
CA GLY A 83 24.64 2.45 -22.96
C GLY A 83 25.19 2.77 -24.34
#